data_AF-A0ABD0QDB9-F1
#
_entry.id   AF-A0ABD0QDB9-F1
#
_cell.length_a   1.000
_cell.length_b   1.000
_cell.length_c   1.000
_cell.angle_alpha   90.00
_cell.angle_beta   90.00
_cell.angle_gamma   90.00
#
_symmetry.space_group_name_H-M   'P 1'
#
loop_
_entity.id
_entity.type
_entity.pdbx_description
1 polymer ?
#
loop_
_entity_poly.entity_id
_entity_poly.type
_entity_poly.pdbx_seq_one_letter_code
_entity_poly.pdbx_strand_id
1 'polypeptide(L)' 'RDWMFKLVGKETFHVGGTNTKATINIDAVSGFAYEYTLEINGQSLKKYMENRSKVTSTWLLNLDGIDCRVVL' A
#
# COMPACT_ATOMS: atom_id res chain seq x y z
N ARG A 1 -0.86 -6.29 -35.06
CA ARG A 1 -0.90 -7.51 -34.21
C ARG A 1 -0.55 -7.00 -32.81
N ASP A 2 -1.44 -6.23 -32.19
CA ASP A 2 -1.10 -5.27 -31.12
C ASP A 2 -1.84 -5.56 -29.80
N TRP A 3 -2.31 -6.79 -29.63
CA TRP A 3 -3.29 -7.15 -28.59
C TRP A 3 -2.70 -7.94 -27.42
N MET A 4 -1.40 -7.85 -27.16
CA MET A 4 -0.85 -8.39 -25.91
C MET A 4 -0.47 -7.22 -25.02
N PHE A 5 -1.38 -6.84 -24.12
CA PHE A 5 -1.03 -5.93 -23.04
C PHE A 5 0.09 -6.55 -22.23
N LYS A 6 1.16 -5.79 -21.99
CA LYS A 6 2.23 -6.23 -21.11
C LYS A 6 1.67 -6.25 -19.67
N LEU A 7 1.33 -7.44 -19.18
CA LEU A 7 0.79 -7.64 -17.83
C LEU A 7 1.86 -7.49 -16.74
N VAL A 8 3.14 -7.46 -17.13
CA VAL A 8 4.29 -7.33 -16.23
C VAL A 8 4.85 -5.92 -16.34
N GLY A 9 5.04 -5.25 -15.21
CA GLY A 9 5.50 -3.86 -15.20
C GLY A 9 5.40 -3.21 -13.84
N LYS A 10 5.52 -1.89 -13.83
CA LYS A 10 5.34 -1.09 -12.63
C LYS A 10 4.55 0.17 -12.95
N GLU A 11 3.68 0.55 -12.03
CA GLU A 11 2.89 1.78 -12.11
C GLU A 11 3.15 2.61 -10.85
N THR A 12 3.45 3.90 -11.01
CA THR A 12 3.74 4.80 -9.90
C THR A 12 2.69 5.89 -9.81
N PHE A 13 2.10 6.06 -8.64
CA PHE A 13 1.06 7.04 -8.38
C PHE A 13 1.28 7.69 -7.00
N HIS A 14 0.46 8.71 -6.69
CA HIS A 14 0.51 9.41 -5.43
C HIS A 14 -0.80 9.26 -4.66
N VAL A 15 -0.71 9.09 -3.34
CA VAL A 15 -1.86 8.78 -2.47
C VAL A 15 -2.04 9.87 -1.40
N GLY A 16 -3.29 10.31 -1.23
CA GLY A 16 -3.74 11.19 -0.16
C GLY A 16 -3.24 12.63 -0.27
N GLY A 17 -3.62 13.46 0.71
CA GLY A 17 -3.24 14.88 0.76
C GLY A 17 -1.74 15.12 1.00
N THR A 18 -1.03 14.13 1.54
CA THR A 18 0.43 14.17 1.72
C THR A 18 1.21 13.80 0.46
N ASN A 19 0.53 13.57 -0.67
CA ASN A 19 1.12 13.23 -1.95
C ASN A 19 2.16 12.09 -1.84
N THR A 20 1.82 11.03 -1.09
CA THR A 20 2.77 9.96 -0.77
C THR A 20 2.97 9.07 -1.98
N LYS A 21 4.24 8.88 -2.38
CA LYS A 21 4.60 8.08 -3.56
C LYS A 21 4.35 6.59 -3.29
N ALA A 22 3.57 5.97 -4.16
CA ALA A 22 3.28 4.55 -4.15
C ALA A 22 3.61 3.93 -5.51
N THR A 23 4.13 2.71 -5.51
CA THR A 23 4.43 1.94 -6.72
C THR A 23 3.80 0.56 -6.60
N ILE A 24 3.00 0.15 -7.58
CA ILE A 24 2.59 -1.24 -7.74
C ILE A 24 3.52 -1.88 -8.77
N ASN A 25 4.20 -2.96 -8.37
CA ASN A 25 4.96 -3.83 -9.26
C ASN A 25 4.12 -5.08 -9.56
N ILE A 26 4.08 -5.49 -10.82
CA ILE A 26 3.41 -6.69 -11.30
C ILE A 26 4.48 -7.58 -11.92
N ASP A 27 4.75 -8.70 -11.26
CA ASP A 27 5.79 -9.65 -11.65
C ASP A 27 5.16 -10.96 -12.10
N ALA A 28 5.66 -11.55 -13.19
CA ALA A 28 5.25 -12.89 -13.60
C ALA A 28 5.94 -13.93 -12.71
N VAL A 29 5.17 -14.85 -12.15
CA VAL A 29 5.67 -15.97 -11.36
C VAL A 29 5.36 -17.30 -12.06
N SER A 30 5.85 -18.40 -11.51
CA SER A 30 5.62 -19.73 -12.07
C SER A 30 4.13 -20.08 -12.12
N GLY A 31 3.76 -20.99 -13.05
CA GLY A 31 2.38 -21.47 -13.14
C GLY A 31 1.39 -20.50 -13.78
N PHE A 32 1.85 -19.59 -14.65
CA PHE A 32 1.00 -18.56 -15.29
C PHE A 32 0.28 -17.63 -14.28
N ALA A 33 0.90 -17.41 -13.12
CA ALA A 33 0.41 -16.49 -12.10
C ALA A 33 1.21 -15.18 -12.09
N TYR A 34 0.65 -14.18 -11.42
CA TYR A 34 1.25 -12.86 -11.26
C TYR A 34 1.30 -12.49 -9.78
N GLU A 35 2.43 -11.96 -9.33
CA GLU A 35 2.59 -11.39 -8.01
C GLU A 35 2.48 -9.87 -8.09
N TYR A 36 1.83 -9.29 -7.09
CA TYR A 36 1.63 -7.85 -6.98
C TYR A 36 2.30 -7.37 -5.70
N THR A 37 3.28 -6.47 -5.84
CA THR A 37 3.97 -5.86 -4.71
C THR A 37 3.67 -4.37 -4.65
N LEU A 38 3.18 -3.90 -3.50
CA LEU A 38 3.02 -2.48 -3.22
C LEU A 38 4.22 -1.95 -2.45
N GLU A 39 4.84 -0.91 -2.99
CA GLU A 39 5.87 -0.12 -2.33
C GLU A 39 5.35 1.27 -1.98
N ILE A 40 5.59 1.72 -0.75
CA ILE A 40 5.30 3.07 -0.28
C ILE A 40 6.63 3.75 0.04
N ASN A 41 6.92 4.87 -0.62
CA ASN A 41 8.21 5.57 -0.51
C ASN A 41 9.43 4.64 -0.70
N GLY A 42 9.34 3.68 -1.61
CA GLY A 42 10.40 2.70 -1.90
C GLY A 42 10.60 1.63 -0.82
N GLN A 43 9.69 1.52 0.16
CA GLN A 43 9.66 0.43 1.13
C GLN A 43 8.47 -0.48 0.82
N SER A 44 8.65 -1.80 0.98
CA SER A 44 7.52 -2.73 0.87
C SER A 44 6.42 -2.37 1.87
N LEU A 45 5.16 -2.65 1.51
CA LEU A 45 4.02 -2.42 2.39
C LEU A 45 4.23 -3.01 3.79
N LYS A 46 4.79 -4.22 3.89
CA LYS A 46 5.11 -4.88 5.16
C LYS A 46 6.03 -4.02 6.02
N LYS A 47 7.17 -3.58 5.47
CA LYS A 47 8.14 -2.75 6.20
C LYS A 47 7.56 -1.40 6.57
N TYR A 48 6.77 -0.80 5.68
CA TYR A 48 6.04 0.43 5.96
C TYR A 48 5.07 0.27 7.15
N MET A 49 4.30 -0.82 7.19
CA MET A 49 3.37 -1.12 8.28
C MET A 49 4.09 -1.39 9.61
N GLU A 50 5.19 -2.14 9.61
CA GLU A 50 6.01 -2.41 10.81
C GLU A 50 6.64 -1.13 11.38
N ASN A 51 7.11 -0.23 10.50
CA ASN A 51 7.61 1.07 10.94
C ASN A 51 6.47 1.89 11.55
N ARG A 52 5.32 1.96 10.85
CA ARG A 52 4.16 2.70 11.31
C ARG A 52 3.63 2.17 12.64
N SER A 53 3.59 0.86 12.86
CA SER A 53 3.13 0.30 14.14
C SER A 53 4.04 0.64 15.32
N LYS A 54 5.32 0.96 15.08
CA LYS A 54 6.26 1.39 16.14
C LYS A 54 6.15 2.86 16.47
N VAL A 55 5.80 3.69 15.49
CA VAL A 55 5.78 5.15 15.66
C VAL A 55 4.37 5.70 15.86
N THR A 56 3.34 4.94 15.50
CA THR A 56 1.94 5.38 15.55
C THR A 56 1.23 4.78 16.74
N SER A 57 0.63 5.64 17.56
CA SER A 57 -0.27 5.24 18.64
C SER A 57 -1.71 5.36 18.15
N THR A 58 -2.48 4.28 18.28
CA THR A 58 -3.89 4.25 17.87
C THR A 58 -4.75 3.96 19.09
N TRP A 59 -5.74 4.81 19.33
CA TRP A 59 -6.73 4.63 20.40
C TRP A 59 -8.12 4.52 19.80
N LEU A 60 -8.91 3.61 20.37
CA LEU A 60 -10.36 3.54 20.15
C LEU A 60 -11.03 4.11 21.40
N LEU A 61 -11.88 5.10 21.20
CA LEU A 61 -12.60 5.83 22.24
C LEU A 61 -14.09 5.68 21.97
N ASN A 62 -14.90 5.51 23.00
CA ASN A 62 -16.34 5.71 22.87
C ASN A 62 -16.68 7.10 23.42
N LEU A 63 -17.24 7.98 22.58
CA LEU A 63 -17.68 9.32 22.94
C LEU A 63 -19.19 9.40 22.74
N ASP A 64 -19.94 9.39 23.84
CA ASP A 64 -21.41 9.45 23.83
C ASP A 64 -22.08 8.38 22.92
N GLY A 65 -21.54 7.16 22.95
CA GLY A 65 -22.03 6.04 22.13
C GLY A 65 -21.44 5.98 20.71
N ILE A 66 -20.58 6.93 20.33
CA ILE A 66 -19.89 6.96 19.03
C ILE A 66 -18.47 6.41 19.21
N ASP A 67 -18.14 5.34 18.48
CA ASP A 67 -16.78 4.82 18.44
C ASP A 67 -15.89 5.71 17.55
N CYS A 68 -14.89 6.33 18.16
CA CYS A 68 -13.92 7.22 17.53
C CYS A 68 -12.52 6.59 17.52
N ARG A 69 -11.82 6.67 16.38
CA ARG A 69 -10.42 6.23 16.26
C ARG A 69 -9.48 7.44 16.15
N VAL A 70 -8.59 7.58 17.13
CA VAL A 70 -7.53 8.58 17.12
C VAL A 70 -6.22 7.91 16.74
N VAL A 71 -5.47 8.53 15.82
CA VAL A 71 -4.19 8.04 15.31
C VAL A 71 -3.18 9.18 15.42
N LEU A 72 -2.17 9.05 16.30
CA LEU A 72 -1.00 9.94 16.37
C LEU A 72 0.23 9.24 15.80
#